data_AF-A0A8T7APZ4-F1
#
_entry.id   AF-A0A8T7APZ4-F1
#
_cell.length_a   1.000
_cell.length_b   1.000
_cell.length_c   1.000
_cell.angle_alpha   90.00
_cell.angle_beta   90.00
_cell.angle_gamma   90.00
#
_symmetry.space_group_name_H-M   'P 1'
#
loop_
_entity.id
_entity.type
_entity.pdbx_description
1 polymer ?
#
loop_
_entity_poly.entity_id
_entity_poly.type
_entity_poly.pdbx_seq_one_letter_code
_entity_poly.pdbx_strand_id
1 'polypeptide(L)'
;MAKQIIESEISVIVYDDSKVSQIKAPMFDAVYWRGRATSSGQQGGRGSVLFVRHEERDWAIRHYYRGGMIGKLLTDQFFWTGQDDTRSFREWHLLQALQRDGLPAPAPVAARYQRSGLLYTADLITEKLPDVESLASRFL
;
A
#
# COMPACT_ATOMS: atom_id res chain seq x y z
N MET A 1 -18.73 -2.11 4.21
CA MET A 1 -17.37 -2.14 4.79
C MET A 1 -17.20 -0.88 5.60
N ALA A 2 -16.78 -0.99 6.86
CA ALA A 2 -16.62 0.17 7.72
C ALA A 2 -15.23 0.78 7.48
N LYS A 3 -15.26 1.86 6.70
CA LYS A 3 -14.12 2.71 6.40
C LYS A 3 -13.82 3.53 7.64
N GLN A 4 -12.58 3.45 8.10
CA GLN A 4 -12.07 4.31 9.17
C GLN A 4 -11.00 5.24 8.60
N ILE A 5 -10.89 6.43 9.18
CA ILE A 5 -9.91 7.45 8.77
C ILE A 5 -9.12 7.90 10.00
N ILE A 6 -7.80 7.96 9.87
CA ILE A 6 -6.90 8.57 10.84
C ILE A 6 -6.23 9.76 10.15
N GLU A 7 -6.46 10.96 10.69
CA GLU A 7 -5.93 12.20 10.12
C GLU A 7 -4.91 12.84 11.07
N SER A 8 -3.86 13.39 10.48
CA SER A 8 -2.95 14.37 11.09
C SER A 8 -2.84 15.57 10.14
N GLU A 9 -2.14 16.63 10.56
CA GLU A 9 -1.98 17.86 9.75
C GLU A 9 -1.44 17.59 8.34
N ILE A 10 -0.60 16.56 8.19
CA ILE A 10 0.09 16.26 6.92
C ILE A 10 -0.15 14.83 6.42
N SER A 11 -0.77 13.94 7.20
CA SER A 11 -0.93 12.53 6.80
C SER A 11 -2.37 12.09 7.01
N VAL A 12 -2.90 11.34 6.05
CA VAL A 12 -4.18 10.65 6.22
C VAL A 12 -4.01 9.18 5.90
N ILE A 13 -4.62 8.35 6.73
CA ILE A 13 -4.72 6.91 6.55
C ILE A 13 -6.20 6.55 6.44
N VAL A 14 -6.53 5.76 5.43
CA VAL A 14 -7.82 5.08 5.31
C VAL A 14 -7.59 3.59 5.48
N TYR A 15 -8.46 2.89 6.21
CA TYR A 15 -8.39 1.43 6.35
C TYR A 15 -9.76 0.78 6.47
N ASP A 16 -9.81 -0.53 6.24
CA ASP A 16 -10.98 -1.38 6.43
C ASP A 16 -10.88 -2.13 7.76
N ASP A 17 -11.74 -1.79 8.72
CA ASP A 17 -11.72 -2.37 10.07
C ASP A 17 -12.19 -3.84 10.11
N SER A 18 -12.78 -4.36 9.02
CA SER A 18 -13.05 -5.79 8.87
C SER A 18 -11.79 -6.60 8.52
N LYS A 19 -10.72 -5.91 8.11
CA LYS A 19 -9.45 -6.51 7.65
C LYS A 19 -8.31 -6.36 8.66
N VAL A 20 -8.36 -5.32 9.50
CA VAL A 20 -7.36 -5.05 10.53
C VAL A 20 -8.01 -4.36 11.71
N SER A 21 -7.73 -4.82 12.93
CA SER A 21 -8.34 -4.24 14.14
C SER A 21 -7.88 -2.80 14.41
N GLN A 22 -6.61 -2.52 14.15
CA GLN A 22 -6.01 -1.21 14.35
C GLN A 22 -4.86 -0.97 13.36
N ILE A 23 -4.91 0.13 12.62
CA ILE A 23 -3.79 0.60 11.81
C ILE A 23 -3.01 1.70 12.53
N LYS A 24 -1.68 1.71 12.38
CA LYS A 24 -0.78 2.74 12.91
C LYS A 24 0.14 3.24 11.80
N ALA A 25 0.48 4.52 11.82
CA ALA A 25 1.34 5.12 10.80
C ALA A 25 2.66 4.34 10.56
N PRO A 26 3.38 3.85 11.59
CA PRO A 26 4.60 3.08 11.36
C PRO A 26 4.41 1.76 10.59
N MET A 27 3.20 1.20 10.53
CA MET A 27 2.94 -0.08 9.85
C MET A 27 3.16 -0.03 8.33
N PHE A 28 3.22 1.16 7.73
CA PHE A 28 3.55 1.34 6.32
C PHE A 28 5.07 1.32 6.07
N ASP A 29 5.89 1.43 7.11
CA ASP A 29 7.33 1.63 6.99
C ASP A 29 8.10 0.33 7.24
N ALA A 30 9.05 -0.01 6.37
CA ALA A 30 9.79 -1.27 6.48
C ALA A 30 10.59 -1.41 7.79
N VAL A 31 11.05 -0.29 8.36
CA VAL A 31 11.76 -0.25 9.64
C VAL A 31 10.88 -0.77 10.78
N TYR A 32 9.57 -0.49 10.74
CA TYR A 32 8.64 -1.00 11.74
C TYR A 32 8.56 -2.53 11.71
N TRP A 33 8.72 -3.17 10.56
CA TRP A 33 8.63 -4.63 10.47
C TRP A 33 9.95 -5.35 10.72
N ARG A 34 11.06 -4.61 10.85
CA ARG A 34 12.37 -5.20 11.16
C ARG A 34 12.33 -5.91 12.53
N GLY A 35 12.69 -7.19 12.55
CA GLY A 35 12.67 -8.01 13.77
C GLY A 35 11.27 -8.44 14.23
N ARG A 36 10.22 -8.09 13.48
CA ARG A 36 8.86 -8.65 13.64
C ARG A 36 8.67 -9.80 12.65
N ALA A 37 7.65 -10.63 12.86
CA ALA A 37 7.32 -11.75 11.98
C ALA A 37 7.17 -11.25 10.52
N THR A 38 8.21 -11.46 9.71
CA THR A 38 8.20 -11.20 8.28
C THR A 38 7.68 -12.46 7.61
N SER A 39 6.73 -12.32 6.68
CA SER A 39 6.27 -13.47 5.93
C SER A 39 7.46 -14.01 5.13
N SER A 40 7.67 -15.32 5.19
CA SER A 40 8.77 -16.03 4.57
C SER A 40 8.91 -15.62 3.10
N GLY A 41 10.05 -15.02 2.77
CA GLY A 41 10.63 -15.00 1.42
C GLY A 41 9.76 -14.43 0.32
N GLN A 42 9.87 -13.12 0.06
CA GLN A 42 9.98 -12.56 -1.29
C GLN A 42 10.21 -11.05 -1.18
N GLN A 43 11.32 -10.54 -1.69
CA GLN A 43 11.40 -9.12 -2.07
C GLN A 43 10.97 -9.06 -3.54
N GLY A 44 9.83 -8.44 -3.82
CA GLY A 44 9.29 -8.39 -5.18
C GLY A 44 9.76 -7.16 -5.95
N GLY A 45 10.42 -7.37 -7.10
CA GLY A 45 10.42 -6.53 -8.31
C GLY A 45 10.65 -5.00 -8.23
N ARG A 46 10.38 -4.30 -9.35
CA ARG A 46 10.50 -2.84 -9.47
C ARG A 46 9.44 -2.15 -8.61
N GLY A 47 9.87 -1.60 -7.49
CA GLY A 47 9.03 -1.00 -6.45
C GLY A 47 8.99 -1.94 -5.26
N SER A 48 9.78 -1.63 -4.23
CA SER A 48 10.04 -2.48 -3.07
C SER A 48 8.76 -2.92 -2.36
N VAL A 49 8.21 -4.08 -2.73
CA VAL A 49 7.08 -4.69 -2.02
C VAL A 49 7.62 -5.42 -0.80
N LEU A 50 7.14 -5.04 0.38
CA LEU A 50 7.46 -5.68 1.64
C LEU A 50 6.31 -6.61 2.03
N PHE A 51 6.60 -7.90 2.21
CA PHE A 51 5.61 -8.85 2.70
C PHE A 51 5.80 -9.10 4.20
N VAL A 52 4.70 -9.04 4.96
CA VAL A 52 4.69 -9.16 6.42
C VAL A 52 3.53 -10.01 6.88
N ARG A 53 3.63 -10.59 8.09
CA ARG A 53 2.51 -11.30 8.73
C ARG A 53 1.99 -10.52 9.92
N HIS A 54 0.69 -10.24 9.94
CA HIS A 54 0.01 -9.50 11.00
C HIS A 54 -1.40 -10.05 11.22
N GLU A 55 -1.80 -10.28 12.48
CA GLU A 55 -3.14 -10.82 12.83
C GLU A 55 -3.51 -12.08 12.02
N GLU A 56 -2.57 -13.01 11.87
CA GLU A 56 -2.69 -14.24 11.07
C GLU A 56 -2.91 -14.06 9.56
N ARG A 57 -2.80 -12.82 9.06
CA ARG A 57 -2.89 -12.48 7.65
C ARG A 57 -1.51 -12.13 7.09
N ASP A 58 -1.30 -12.46 5.83
CA ASP A 58 -0.12 -12.02 5.10
C ASP A 58 -0.47 -10.76 4.30
N TRP A 59 0.36 -9.74 4.40
CA TRP A 59 0.17 -8.46 3.73
C TRP A 59 1.28 -8.17 2.74
N ALA A 60 0.95 -7.39 1.71
CA ALA A 60 1.87 -6.76 0.81
C ALA A 60 1.82 -5.24 1.03
N ILE A 61 2.92 -4.68 1.52
CA ILE A 61 3.10 -3.25 1.78
C ILE A 61 3.88 -2.67 0.60
N ARG A 62 3.34 -1.61 0.00
CA ARG A 62 3.91 -0.96 -1.17
C ARG A 62 4.09 0.52 -0.92
N HIS A 63 5.31 0.99 -1.17
CA HIS A 63 5.61 2.40 -1.32
C HIS A 63 5.54 2.78 -2.80
N TYR A 64 4.91 3.90 -3.12
CA TYR A 64 4.72 4.32 -4.52
C TYR A 64 5.97 5.04 -5.04
N TYR A 65 6.51 4.52 -6.14
CA TYR A 65 7.60 5.16 -6.87
C TYR A 65 7.13 5.63 -8.25
N ARG A 66 7.78 6.67 -8.79
CA ARG A 66 7.62 7.12 -10.16
C ARG A 66 8.55 6.35 -11.09
N GLY A 67 7.99 5.90 -12.21
CA GLY A 67 8.78 5.38 -13.33
C GLY A 67 9.25 6.49 -14.28
N GLY A 68 10.01 6.10 -15.31
CA GLY A 68 10.44 6.99 -16.38
C GLY A 68 11.51 8.00 -15.97
N MET A 69 11.79 8.98 -16.84
CA MET A 69 12.84 9.98 -16.60
C MET A 69 12.53 10.90 -15.42
N ILE A 70 11.24 11.15 -15.15
CA ILE A 70 10.79 11.95 -13.99
C ILE A 70 11.16 11.25 -12.68
N GLY A 71 11.10 9.92 -12.63
CA GLY A 71 11.50 9.11 -11.47
C GLY A 71 12.99 9.19 -11.12
N LYS A 72 13.85 9.76 -12.00
CA LYS A 72 15.26 10.02 -11.68
C LYS A 72 15.47 11.30 -10.88
N LEU A 73 14.51 12.24 -10.92
CA LEU A 73 14.55 13.51 -10.20
C LEU A 73 13.61 13.51 -8.99
N LEU A 74 12.41 12.94 -9.15
CA LEU A 74 11.38 12.78 -8.12
C LEU A 74 11.00 11.31 -8.03
N THR A 75 11.73 10.57 -7.19
CA THR A 75 11.61 9.10 -7.12
C THR A 75 10.26 8.64 -6.57
N ASP A 76 9.73 9.31 -5.56
CA ASP A 76 8.58 8.88 -4.74
C ASP A 76 7.54 9.98 -4.47
N GLN A 77 7.79 11.20 -4.93
CA GLN A 77 6.96 12.36 -4.63
C GLN A 77 5.99 12.73 -5.76
N PHE A 78 4.74 13.00 -5.41
CA PHE A 78 3.62 13.31 -6.29
C PHE A 78 3.10 14.74 -6.06
N PHE A 79 2.63 15.42 -7.10
CA PHE A 79 2.02 16.75 -6.91
C PHE A 79 0.67 16.63 -6.23
N TRP A 80 0.46 17.43 -5.19
CA TRP A 80 -0.78 17.48 -4.44
C TRP A 80 -1.85 18.27 -5.20
N THR A 81 -2.96 17.61 -5.55
CA THR A 81 -4.14 18.24 -6.16
C THR A 81 -5.42 18.07 -5.33
N GLY A 82 -5.37 17.25 -4.28
CA GLY A 82 -6.51 16.93 -3.42
C GLY A 82 -6.36 15.54 -2.81
N GLN A 83 -7.11 15.28 -1.74
CA GLN A 83 -7.07 14.02 -1.00
C GLN A 83 -7.52 12.83 -1.85
N ASP A 84 -8.65 12.97 -2.55
CA ASP A 84 -9.22 11.89 -3.38
C ASP A 84 -8.41 11.63 -4.66
N ASP A 85 -7.54 12.56 -5.06
CA ASP A 85 -6.65 12.43 -6.20
C ASP A 85 -5.34 11.69 -5.88
N THR A 86 -5.08 11.42 -4.60
CA THR A 86 -3.87 10.71 -4.21
C THR A 86 -3.87 9.30 -4.79
N ARG A 87 -2.73 8.86 -5.34
CA ARG A 87 -2.63 7.55 -6.00
C ARG A 87 -3.05 6.40 -5.10
N SER A 88 -2.61 6.43 -3.84
CA SER A 88 -2.97 5.40 -2.86
C SER A 88 -4.47 5.35 -2.59
N PHE A 89 -5.17 6.49 -2.54
CA PHE A 89 -6.61 6.50 -2.32
C PHE A 89 -7.37 6.09 -3.58
N ARG A 90 -6.94 6.52 -4.76
CA ARG A 90 -7.55 6.06 -6.02
C ARG A 90 -7.45 4.55 -6.18
N GLU A 91 -6.27 3.98 -5.91
CA GLU A 91 -6.06 2.53 -5.97
C GLU A 91 -6.85 1.80 -4.88
N TRP A 92 -6.90 2.35 -3.66
CA TRP A 92 -7.74 1.84 -2.57
C TRP A 92 -9.22 1.69 -2.97
N HIS A 93 -9.81 2.75 -3.52
CA HIS A 93 -11.21 2.74 -3.95
C HIS A 93 -11.42 1.79 -5.15
N LEU A 94 -10.48 1.76 -6.10
CA LEU A 94 -10.52 0.84 -7.23
C LEU A 94 -10.49 -0.62 -6.75
N LEU A 95 -9.58 -0.99 -5.85
CA LEU A 95 -9.48 -2.35 -5.32
C LEU A 95 -10.75 -2.74 -4.56
N GLN A 96 -11.35 -1.83 -3.78
CA GLN A 96 -12.64 -2.10 -3.14
C GLN A 96 -13.76 -2.35 -4.16
N ALA A 97 -13.81 -1.56 -5.25
CA ALA A 97 -14.79 -1.78 -6.31
C ALA A 97 -14.59 -3.15 -6.98
N LEU A 98 -13.36 -3.50 -7.34
CA LEU A 98 -13.03 -4.80 -7.94
C LEU A 98 -13.40 -5.98 -7.01
N GLN A 99 -13.16 -5.85 -5.70
CA GLN A 99 -13.59 -6.84 -4.71
C GLN A 99 -15.11 -7.00 -4.65
N ARG A 100 -15.83 -5.88 -4.65
CA ARG A 100 -17.30 -5.88 -4.61
C ARG A 100 -17.91 -6.52 -5.87
N ASP A 101 -17.21 -6.38 -7.00
CA ASP A 101 -17.61 -6.95 -8.28
C ASP A 101 -17.11 -8.41 -8.46
N GLY A 102 -16.45 -8.99 -7.45
CA GLY A 102 -15.99 -10.39 -7.45
C GLY A 102 -14.78 -10.66 -8.34
N LEU A 103 -14.03 -9.63 -8.72
CA LEU A 103 -12.84 -9.76 -9.57
C LEU A 103 -11.61 -10.20 -8.75
N PRO A 104 -10.67 -10.94 -9.35
CA PRO A 104 -9.49 -11.49 -8.67
C PRO A 104 -8.42 -10.41 -8.43
N ALA A 105 -8.75 -9.42 -7.60
CA ALA A 105 -7.86 -8.37 -7.14
C ALA A 105 -7.42 -8.64 -5.69
N PRO A 106 -6.28 -8.11 -5.23
CA PRO A 106 -5.92 -8.18 -3.82
C PRO A 106 -6.88 -7.32 -2.98
N ALA A 107 -7.29 -7.82 -1.82
CA ALA A 107 -8.15 -7.06 -0.92
C ALA A 107 -7.35 -5.89 -0.30
N PRO A 108 -7.85 -4.65 -0.37
CA PRO A 108 -7.18 -3.50 0.21
C PRO A 108 -7.34 -3.51 1.75
N VAL A 109 -6.24 -3.34 2.51
CA VAL A 109 -6.21 -3.31 3.99
C VAL A 109 -6.08 -1.90 4.58
N ALA A 110 -5.07 -1.12 4.15
CA ALA A 110 -5.00 0.32 4.42
C ALA A 110 -4.27 1.10 3.32
N ALA A 111 -4.54 2.40 3.17
CA ALA A 111 -3.82 3.31 2.29
C ALA A 111 -3.43 4.59 3.03
N ARG A 112 -2.26 5.15 2.69
CA ARG A 112 -1.72 6.37 3.30
C ARG A 112 -1.25 7.35 2.22
N TYR A 113 -1.35 8.64 2.53
CA TYR A 113 -0.48 9.65 1.94
C TYR A 113 0.14 10.53 3.02
N GLN A 114 1.30 11.11 2.73
CA GLN A 114 1.96 12.10 3.58
C GLN A 114 2.33 13.32 2.73
N ARG A 115 1.85 14.50 3.12
CA ARG A 115 2.06 15.78 2.45
C ARG A 115 3.36 16.43 2.90
N SER A 116 4.03 17.07 1.95
CA SER A 116 5.16 17.96 2.16
C SER A 116 5.02 19.14 1.19
N GLY A 117 4.40 20.23 1.66
CA GLY A 117 4.08 21.39 0.83
C GLY A 117 3.17 21.04 -0.35
N LEU A 118 3.66 21.25 -1.57
CA LEU A 118 2.97 20.95 -2.84
C LEU A 118 3.14 19.49 -3.30
N LEU A 119 3.87 18.68 -2.52
CA LEU A 119 4.18 17.30 -2.84
C LEU A 119 3.58 16.34 -1.81
N TYR A 120 3.46 15.06 -2.17
CA TYR A 120 3.10 13.99 -1.25
C TYR A 120 3.78 12.66 -1.60
N THR A 121 3.98 11.80 -0.61
CA THR A 121 4.32 10.38 -0.79
C THR A 121 3.10 9.52 -0.49
N ALA A 122 3.09 8.29 -0.99
CA ALA A 122 1.95 7.41 -0.89
C ALA A 122 2.35 5.97 -0.58
N ASP A 123 1.49 5.27 0.15
CA ASP A 123 1.66 3.88 0.53
C ASP A 123 0.33 3.12 0.47
N LEU A 124 0.39 1.81 0.25
CA LEU A 124 -0.77 0.93 0.20
C LEU A 124 -0.42 -0.44 0.81
N ILE A 125 -1.31 -0.95 1.65
CA ILE A 125 -1.28 -2.28 2.24
C ILE A 125 -2.44 -3.07 1.65
N THR A 126 -2.16 -4.24 1.11
CA THR A 126 -3.17 -5.20 0.66
C THR A 126 -2.95 -6.55 1.30
N GLU A 127 -3.96 -7.40 1.30
CA GLU A 127 -3.76 -8.84 1.56
C GLU A 127 -2.83 -9.41 0.47
N LYS A 128 -1.91 -10.27 0.87
CA LYS A 128 -1.08 -11.05 -0.06
C LYS A 128 -1.98 -12.11 -0.70
N LEU A 129 -1.95 -12.19 -2.03
CA LEU A 129 -2.62 -13.29 -2.73
C LEU A 129 -1.86 -14.60 -2.45
N PRO A 130 -2.55 -15.67 -1.99
CA PRO A 130 -1.93 -16.96 -1.78
C PRO A 130 -1.61 -17.62 -3.13
N ASP A 131 -0.52 -18.38 -3.18
CA ASP A 131 -0.17 -19.28 -4.29
C ASP A 131 -0.13 -18.63 -5.69
N VAL A 132 0.14 -17.32 -5.76
CA VAL A 132 0.34 -16.61 -7.03
C VAL A 132 1.81 -16.44 -7.36
N GLU A 133 2.13 -16.61 -8.63
CA GLU A 133 3.44 -16.31 -9.19
C GLU A 133 3.34 -15.08 -10.10
N SER A 134 4.30 -14.17 -9.99
CA SER A 134 4.36 -13.03 -10.90
C SER A 134 4.68 -13.52 -12.33
N LEU A 135 4.07 -12.88 -13.34
CA LEU A 135 4.36 -13.23 -14.74
C LEU A 135 5.85 -13.10 -15.07
N ALA A 136 6.54 -12.12 -14.46
CA ALA A 136 7.97 -11.92 -14.63
C ALA A 136 8.79 -13.10 -14.08
N SER A 137 8.39 -13.68 -12.94
CA SER A 137 9.04 -14.85 -12.35
C SER A 137 8.85 -16.11 -13.22
N ARG A 138 7.70 -16.23 -13.89
CA ARG A 138 7.41 -17.37 -14.76
C ARG A 138 8.26 -17.41 -16.04
N PHE A 139 8.79 -16.26 -16.47
CA PHE A 139 9.54 -16.12 -17.73
C PHE A 139 11.02 -15.77 -17.55
N LEU A 140 11.53 -15.76 -16.31
CA LEU A 140 12.95 -15.58 -15.96
C LEU A 140 13.51 -16.86 -15.37
#